data_AF-A0A7W7VIW3-F1
#
_entry.id   AF-A0A7W7VIW3-F1
#
_cell.length_a   1.000
_cell.length_b   1.000
_cell.length_c   1.000
_cell.angle_alpha   90.00
_cell.angle_beta   90.00
_cell.angle_gamma   90.00
#
_symmetry.space_group_name_H-M   'P 1'
#
loop_
_entity.id
_entity.type
_entity.pdbx_description
1 polymer ?
#
loop_
_entity_poly.entity_id
_entity_poly.type
_entity_poly.pdbx_seq_one_letter_code
_entity_poly.pdbx_strand_id
1 'polypeptide(L)' 'MGKRKTPADYVRKWTKAGKVKKKCCRSKSRCKKCPVLALKRAKVKVAKRELKHAA' A
#
# COMPACT_ATOMS: atom_id res chain seq x y z
N MET A 1 0.82 15.58 -16.65
CA MET A 1 0.43 15.85 -15.25
C MET A 1 0.94 14.72 -14.32
N GLY A 2 2.16 14.85 -13.81
CA GLY A 2 2.76 13.84 -12.92
C GLY A 2 2.22 13.94 -11.50
N LYS A 3 1.07 13.32 -11.20
CA LYS A 3 0.50 13.30 -9.85
C LYS A 3 1.45 12.56 -8.88
N ARG A 4 1.73 13.17 -7.72
CA ARG A 4 2.47 12.52 -6.61
C ARG A 4 1.80 11.19 -6.28
N LYS A 5 2.58 10.10 -6.22
CA LYS A 5 2.06 8.75 -5.97
C LYS A 5 1.52 8.68 -4.55
N THR A 6 0.21 8.54 -4.43
CA THR A 6 -0.46 8.44 -3.13
C THR A 6 -0.26 7.03 -2.53
N PRO A 7 -0.42 6.86 -1.21
CA PRO A 7 -0.44 5.53 -0.60
C PRO A 7 -1.47 4.58 -1.24
N ALA A 8 -2.59 5.11 -1.72
CA ALA A 8 -3.64 4.34 -2.39
C ALA A 8 -3.15 3.76 -3.74
N ASP A 9 -2.33 4.49 -4.49
CA ASP A 9 -1.77 4.02 -5.76
C ASP A 9 -0.87 2.79 -5.58
N TYR A 10 -0.09 2.76 -4.49
CA TYR A 10 0.74 1.60 -4.14
C TYR A 10 -0.12 0.38 -3.82
N VAL A 11 -1.18 0.55 -3.05
CA VAL A 11 -2.12 -0.55 -2.75
C VAL A 11 -2.77 -1.04 -4.03
N ARG A 12 -3.24 -0.14 -4.91
CA ARG A 12 -3.84 -0.50 -6.20
C ARG A 12 -2.87 -1.29 -7.07
N LYS A 13 -1.59 -0.89 -7.12
CA LYS A 13 -0.53 -1.63 -7.83
C LYS A 13 -0.30 -3.02 -7.23
N TRP A 14 -0.26 -3.15 -5.90
CA TRP A 14 -0.07 -4.45 -5.24
C TRP A 14 -1.29 -5.37 -5.38
N THR A 15 -2.49 -4.81 -5.45
CA THR A 15 -3.71 -5.56 -5.75
C THR A 15 -3.68 -6.09 -7.18
N LYS A 16 -3.31 -5.25 -8.17
CA LYS A 16 -3.13 -5.69 -9.56
C LYS A 16 -2.06 -6.78 -9.70
N ALA A 17 -0.99 -6.69 -8.91
CA ALA A 17 0.08 -7.68 -8.88
C ALA A 17 -0.25 -8.97 -8.08
N GLY A 18 -1.49 -9.14 -7.59
CA GLY A 18 -1.91 -10.32 -6.81
C GLY A 18 -1.30 -10.42 -5.40
N LYS A 19 -0.52 -9.42 -4.97
CA LYS A 19 0.13 -9.37 -3.65
C LYS A 19 -0.83 -9.00 -2.54
N VAL A 20 -1.90 -8.27 -2.87
CA VAL A 20 -2.93 -7.78 -1.93
C VAL A 20 -4.31 -8.16 -2.45
N LYS A 21 -5.20 -8.59 -1.56
CA LYS A 21 -6.59 -8.90 -1.91
C LYS A 21 -7.41 -7.63 -2.12
N LYS A 22 -8.44 -7.70 -2.98
CA LYS A 22 -9.42 -6.61 -3.16
C LYS A 22 -10.18 -6.27 -1.88
N LYS A 23 -10.56 -7.27 -1.08
CA LYS A 23 -11.32 -7.11 0.17
C LYS A 23 -10.59 -7.78 1.34
N CYS A 24 -10.76 -7.24 2.55
CA CYS A 24 -10.28 -7.89 3.77
C CYS A 24 -11.12 -9.15 4.02
N CYS A 25 -10.47 -10.32 3.98
CA CYS A 25 -11.16 -11.59 4.20
C CYS A 25 -11.26 -12.01 5.68
N ARG A 26 -10.91 -11.13 6.64
CA ARG A 26 -10.95 -11.32 8.11
C ARG A 26 -10.25 -12.57 8.68
N SER A 27 -9.58 -13.35 7.84
CA SER A 27 -8.83 -14.56 8.20
C SER A 27 -7.39 -14.22 8.59
N LYS A 28 -6.95 -14.70 9.77
CA LYS A 28 -5.60 -14.49 10.31
C LYS A 28 -4.48 -14.95 9.37
N SER A 29 -4.61 -16.13 8.75
CA SER A 29 -3.59 -16.68 7.83
C SER A 29 -3.39 -15.81 6.58
N ARG A 30 -4.46 -15.15 6.12
CA ARG A 30 -4.45 -14.32 4.90
C ARG A 30 -4.20 -12.85 5.18
N CYS A 31 -3.97 -12.45 6.43
CA CYS A 31 -3.65 -11.08 6.82
C CYS A 31 -2.42 -10.53 6.10
N LYS A 32 -1.45 -11.38 5.71
CA LYS A 32 -0.28 -10.96 4.92
C LYS A 32 -0.64 -10.30 3.58
N LYS A 33 -1.80 -10.63 3.00
CA LYS A 33 -2.37 -10.04 1.77
C LYS A 33 -3.51 -9.05 2.06
N CYS A 34 -3.69 -8.60 3.31
CA CYS A 34 -4.81 -7.75 3.71
C CYS A 34 -4.66 -6.32 3.13
N PRO A 35 -5.71 -5.77 2.48
CA PRO A 35 -5.67 -4.41 1.95
C PRO A 35 -5.47 -3.34 3.03
N VAL A 36 -5.96 -3.56 4.25
CA VAL A 36 -5.79 -2.61 5.36
C VAL A 36 -4.33 -2.54 5.82
N LEU A 37 -3.68 -3.68 6.01
CA LEU A 37 -2.26 -3.72 6.38
C LEU A 37 -1.38 -3.20 5.25
N ALA A 38 -1.73 -3.48 4.00
CA ALA A 38 -1.07 -2.90 2.84
C ALA A 38 -1.16 -1.36 2.84
N LEU A 39 -2.33 -0.79 3.17
CA LEU A 39 -2.51 0.66 3.25
C LEU A 39 -1.63 1.28 4.34
N LYS A 40 -1.55 0.67 5.52
CA LYS A 40 -0.64 1.12 6.59
C LYS A 40 0.83 1.10 6.14
N ARG A 41 1.28 0.03 5.49
CA ARG A 41 2.64 -0.08 4.94
C ARG A 41 2.91 0.94 3.84
N ALA A 42 1.91 1.22 2.99
CA ALA A 42 2.02 2.21 1.93
C ALA A 42 2.20 3.62 2.50
N LYS A 43 1.45 3.99 3.55
CA LYS A 43 1.62 5.29 4.23
C LYS A 43 3.05 5.47 4.75
N VAL A 44 3.58 4.48 5.49
CA VAL A 44 4.96 4.51 6.00
C VAL A 44 5.96 4.63 4.85
N LYS A 45 5.74 3.91 3.75
CA LYS A 45 6.64 3.95 2.58
C LYS A 45 6.61 5.29 1.85
N VAL A 46 5.45 5.92 1.76
CA VAL A 46 5.30 7.26 1.18
C VAL A 46 5.95 8.29 2.09
N ALA A 47 5.65 8.29 3.39
CA ALA A 47 6.31 9.17 4.36
C ALA A 47 7.84 9.04 4.33
N LYS A 48 8.36 7.80 4.30
CA LYS A 48 9.81 7.55 4.17
C LYS A 48 10.39 8.08 2.85
N ARG A 49 9.61 8.05 1.75
CA ARG A 49 10.05 8.59 0.46
C ARG A 49 9.99 10.11 0.44
N GLU A 50 8.99 10.72 1.05
CA GLU A 50 8.86 12.16 1.16
C GLU A 50 10.00 12.72 2.02
N LEU A 51 10.30 12.09 3.17
CA LEU A 51 11.46 12.46 3.99
C LEU A 51 12.79 12.32 3.24
N LYS A 52 12.94 11.27 2.41
CA LYS A 52 14.14 11.08 1.57
C LYS A 52 14.27 12.02 0.39
N HIS A 53 13.19 12.68 -0.02
CA HIS A 53 13.19 13.63 -1.14
C HIS A 53 13.15 15.09 -0.66
N ALA A 54 12.98 15.30 0.65
CA ALA A 54 12.99 16.62 1.29
C ALA A 54 14.34 16.96 1.94
N ALA A 55 15.23 15.97 2.08
CA ALA A 55 16.63 16.11 2.46
C ALA A 55 17.52 15.97 1.22
#